data_AF-A0A4Q5SFS4-F1
#
_entry.id   AF-A0A4Q5SFS4-F1
#
_cell.length_a   1.000
_cell.length_b   1.000
_cell.length_c   1.000
_cell.angle_alpha   90.00
_cell.angle_beta   90.00
_cell.angle_gamma   90.00
#
_symmetry.space_group_name_H-M   'P 1'
#
loop_
_entity.id
_entity.type
_entity.pdbx_description
1 polymer ?
#
loop_
_entity_poly.entity_id
_entity_poly.type
_entity_poly.pdbx_seq_one_letter_code
_entity_poly.pdbx_strand_id
1 'polypeptide(L)'
;MKYIFGLGFLFLLPLLGKGQQLPESQQLAEKVLNTKNNSSYADDIKVLKAMEATWLQTADNRYFNYIKETVDKHLSASANYTQINSAGFARSVLMLYRVLEDDKYYNLLPEFDKKLKARYPLNVLKPGTDTNYEFAVLFNAEYAKLIHDSSRLSGIVSQLVAIEKQLQSTNSHLIFVQGQYAVALVDMLEILPDEHPARAKLAAALNRVITAVKPYQHGETGLWNSKLSKAKQGGKNFGPAASAMLVYAIAKGVRLGDIDNTNLSAANKAYNSLRKNYIDTGISDNYPMFICASAEIERATIAAVGKRHTVLLDSYFNSETIRDKSGITVPYHYQWNEMFNNGFSLLGSIFNTNGFKTKTLYTAPTHTTLKNADVYIIVDPDIPKENPTPNYITDADVTTISNWVKEGGVLAVFGNDKGNAEFQHLNKLMDTFGIQFMEGQWKKVEGV
;
A
#
# COMPACT_ATOMS: atom_id res chain seq x y z
N MET A 1 -6.20 35.18 23.21
CA MET A 1 -5.23 34.17 23.67
C MET A 1 -4.87 33.34 22.45
N LYS A 2 -3.65 33.53 21.91
CA LYS A 2 -3.23 33.01 20.60
C LYS A 2 -2.76 31.56 20.75
N TYR A 3 -3.48 30.61 20.17
CA TYR A 3 -2.91 29.31 19.81
C TYR A 3 -2.86 29.26 18.28
N ILE A 4 -1.74 29.72 17.74
CA ILE A 4 -1.39 29.56 16.32
C ILE A 4 -0.64 28.24 16.25
N PHE A 5 -1.30 27.17 15.80
CA PHE A 5 -0.60 26.03 15.23
C PHE A 5 -0.38 26.36 13.76
N GLY A 6 0.74 27.00 13.45
CA GLY A 6 1.30 26.85 12.12
C GLY A 6 1.63 25.37 11.96
N LEU A 7 0.95 24.68 11.05
CA LEU A 7 1.44 23.41 10.52
C LEU A 7 2.72 23.73 9.74
N GLY A 8 3.81 23.95 10.47
CA GLY A 8 5.06 23.40 10.01
C GLY A 8 4.79 21.92 9.84
N PHE A 9 4.95 21.41 8.62
CA PHE A 9 5.16 20.00 8.42
C PHE A 9 6.28 19.59 9.38
N LEU A 10 5.90 19.13 10.57
CA LEU A 10 6.70 18.15 11.27
C LEU A 10 6.66 16.95 10.34
N PHE A 11 7.60 16.92 9.41
CA PHE A 11 8.41 15.73 9.32
C PHE A 11 8.63 15.30 10.77
N LEU A 12 8.15 14.12 11.12
CA LEU A 12 8.82 13.32 12.13
C LEU A 12 10.22 13.04 11.57
N LEU A 13 11.05 14.09 11.52
CA LEU A 13 12.47 13.97 11.75
C LEU A 13 12.54 13.24 13.08
N PRO A 14 13.21 12.07 13.14
CA PRO A 14 13.49 11.48 14.43
C PRO A 14 14.22 12.56 15.22
N LEU A 15 13.63 12.94 16.36
CA LEU A 15 14.31 13.77 17.36
C LEU A 15 15.71 13.18 17.54
N LEU A 16 16.72 13.91 17.07
CA LEU A 16 18.14 13.59 17.20
C LEU A 16 18.49 13.60 18.69
N GLY A 17 18.19 12.48 19.35
CA GLY A 17 18.45 12.22 20.75
C GLY A 17 18.93 10.79 20.90
N LYS A 18 20.26 10.62 20.78
CA LYS A 18 21.00 9.35 20.69
C LYS A 18 20.71 8.60 19.39
N GLY A 19 21.75 8.27 18.62
CA GLY A 19 21.64 7.67 17.29
C GLY A 19 20.59 6.56 17.24
N GLN A 20 19.41 6.88 16.72
CA GLN A 20 18.30 5.96 16.66
C GLN A 20 18.68 4.90 15.64
N GLN A 21 18.91 3.69 16.12
CA GLN A 21 19.14 2.55 15.24
C GLN A 21 17.94 2.48 14.28
N LEU A 22 18.22 2.43 12.96
CA LEU A 22 17.18 2.34 11.94
C LEU A 22 16.20 1.21 12.30
N PRO A 23 14.90 1.33 11.96
CA PRO A 23 13.99 0.19 12.01
C PRO A 23 14.60 -1.05 11.33
N GLU A 24 14.28 -2.24 11.82
CA GLU A 24 14.93 -3.46 11.37
C GLU A 24 14.71 -3.70 9.88
N SER A 25 13.51 -3.42 9.38
CA SER A 25 13.18 -3.52 7.95
C SER A 25 14.15 -2.71 7.08
N GLN A 26 14.56 -1.53 7.55
CA GLN A 26 15.55 -0.68 6.89
C GLN A 26 16.96 -1.24 7.04
N GLN A 27 17.36 -1.71 8.24
CA GLN A 27 18.67 -2.35 8.40
C GLN A 27 18.87 -3.55 7.46
N LEU A 28 17.80 -4.34 7.25
CA LEU A 28 17.81 -5.46 6.33
C LEU A 28 17.82 -4.99 4.87
N ALA A 29 17.03 -3.98 4.52
CA ALA A 29 17.05 -3.40 3.16
C ALA A 29 18.40 -2.75 2.81
N GLU A 30 19.06 -2.10 3.76
CA GLU A 30 20.42 -1.56 3.60
C GLU A 30 21.45 -2.66 3.28
N LYS A 31 21.30 -3.86 3.86
CA LYS A 31 22.14 -5.01 3.50
C LYS A 31 21.94 -5.40 2.03
N VAL A 32 20.70 -5.34 1.52
CA VAL A 32 20.40 -5.57 0.09
C VAL A 32 21.00 -4.49 -0.80
N LEU A 33 20.92 -3.21 -0.39
CA LEU A 33 21.54 -2.10 -1.13
C LEU A 33 23.06 -2.28 -1.28
N ASN A 34 23.72 -2.76 -0.21
CA ASN A 34 25.18 -2.87 -0.14
C ASN A 34 25.76 -4.13 -0.82
N THR A 35 24.94 -5.13 -1.16
CA THR A 35 25.39 -6.39 -1.79
C THR A 35 25.18 -6.45 -3.31
N LYS A 36 24.83 -5.33 -3.95
CA LYS A 36 24.38 -5.23 -5.36
C LYS A 36 25.36 -5.74 -6.44
N ASN A 37 26.57 -6.18 -6.12
CA ASN A 37 27.56 -6.62 -7.11
C ASN A 37 27.41 -8.11 -7.46
N ASN A 38 27.17 -8.40 -8.75
CA ASN A 38 27.13 -9.74 -9.39
C ASN A 38 25.99 -10.70 -8.98
N SER A 39 24.78 -10.17 -8.76
CA SER A 39 23.57 -10.98 -8.53
C SER A 39 22.94 -11.55 -9.81
N SER A 40 22.37 -12.75 -9.71
CA SER A 40 21.59 -13.37 -10.79
C SER A 40 20.22 -12.71 -10.96
N TYR A 41 19.56 -12.88 -12.12
CA TYR A 41 18.17 -12.44 -12.30
C TYR A 41 17.25 -12.97 -11.20
N ALA A 42 17.40 -14.25 -10.85
CA ALA A 42 16.57 -14.89 -9.82
C ALA A 42 16.75 -14.26 -8.44
N ASP A 43 17.93 -13.73 -8.12
CA ASP A 43 18.20 -13.10 -6.82
C ASP A 43 17.73 -11.65 -6.79
N ASP A 44 17.94 -10.92 -7.90
CA ASP A 44 17.51 -9.54 -8.07
C ASP A 44 15.99 -9.37 -7.93
N ILE A 45 15.21 -10.26 -8.56
CA ILE A 45 13.74 -10.11 -8.56
C ILE A 45 13.10 -10.48 -7.22
N LYS A 46 13.74 -11.33 -6.42
CA LYS A 46 13.20 -11.80 -5.13
C LYS A 46 13.04 -10.65 -4.14
N VAL A 47 13.94 -9.66 -4.17
CA VAL A 47 13.98 -8.56 -3.21
C VAL A 47 13.10 -7.37 -3.57
N LEU A 48 12.56 -7.28 -4.79
CA LEU A 48 11.83 -6.09 -5.25
C LEU A 48 10.64 -5.72 -4.36
N LYS A 49 9.84 -6.71 -3.93
CA LYS A 49 8.71 -6.49 -3.00
C LYS A 49 9.16 -5.96 -1.64
N ALA A 50 10.31 -6.42 -1.15
CA ALA A 50 10.88 -5.97 0.11
C ALA A 50 11.31 -4.50 0.02
N MET A 51 12.01 -4.14 -1.06
CA MET A 51 12.45 -2.76 -1.30
C MET A 51 11.24 -1.82 -1.46
N GLU A 52 10.17 -2.27 -2.12
CA GLU A 52 8.93 -1.51 -2.24
C GLU A 52 8.26 -1.32 -0.87
N ALA A 53 8.19 -2.36 -0.04
CA ALA A 53 7.62 -2.27 1.30
C ALA A 53 8.39 -1.28 2.20
N THR A 54 9.71 -1.22 2.06
CA THR A 54 10.56 -0.24 2.76
C THR A 54 10.42 1.17 2.18
N TRP A 55 10.34 1.31 0.86
CA TRP A 55 10.08 2.60 0.20
C TRP A 55 8.74 3.20 0.66
N LEU A 56 7.65 2.42 0.62
CA LEU A 56 6.32 2.88 1.05
C LEU A 56 6.26 3.28 2.53
N GLN A 57 7.16 2.74 3.35
CA GLN A 57 7.25 3.07 4.77
C GLN A 57 8.09 4.33 5.06
N THR A 58 9.07 4.61 4.20
CA THR A 58 10.13 5.59 4.51
C THR A 58 10.13 6.80 3.58
N ALA A 59 9.53 6.67 2.40
CA ALA A 59 9.69 7.59 1.28
C ALA A 59 11.16 7.79 0.85
N ASP A 60 12.07 6.89 1.23
CA ASP A 60 13.48 7.01 0.87
C ASP A 60 13.70 6.52 -0.57
N ASN A 61 14.10 7.47 -1.43
CA ASN A 61 14.29 7.25 -2.86
C ASN A 61 15.38 6.23 -3.19
N ARG A 62 16.30 5.89 -2.26
CA ARG A 62 17.32 4.86 -2.50
C ARG A 62 16.69 3.49 -2.77
N TYR A 63 15.61 3.15 -2.06
CA TYR A 63 14.88 1.89 -2.26
C TYR A 63 14.11 1.88 -3.58
N PHE A 64 13.48 3.00 -3.94
CA PHE A 64 12.81 3.17 -5.23
C PHE A 64 13.79 3.06 -6.40
N ASN A 65 14.92 3.76 -6.32
CA ASN A 65 15.98 3.74 -7.33
C ASN A 65 16.55 2.33 -7.49
N TYR A 66 16.71 1.58 -6.39
CA TYR A 66 17.11 0.17 -6.48
C TYR A 66 16.13 -0.66 -7.32
N ILE A 67 14.81 -0.53 -7.08
CA ILE A 67 13.77 -1.23 -7.87
C ILE A 67 13.87 -0.83 -9.34
N LYS A 68 13.91 0.48 -9.61
CA LYS A 68 13.97 1.04 -10.95
C LYS A 68 15.20 0.55 -11.72
N GLU A 69 16.38 0.68 -11.15
CA GLU A 69 17.64 0.24 -11.77
C GLU A 69 17.66 -1.27 -12.02
N THR A 70 17.12 -2.06 -11.08
CA THR A 70 17.04 -3.52 -11.23
C THR A 70 16.10 -3.91 -12.36
N VAL A 71 14.92 -3.28 -12.46
CA VAL A 71 13.98 -3.50 -13.55
C VAL A 71 14.59 -3.06 -14.89
N ASP A 72 15.15 -1.85 -14.97
CA ASP A 72 15.76 -1.31 -16.19
C ASP A 72 16.93 -2.19 -16.69
N LYS A 73 17.79 -2.70 -15.78
CA LYS A 73 18.86 -3.66 -16.08
C LYS A 73 18.32 -4.92 -16.77
N HIS A 74 17.24 -5.50 -16.24
CA HIS A 74 16.72 -6.77 -16.77
C HIS A 74 15.83 -6.61 -17.99
N LEU A 75 15.19 -5.45 -18.16
CA LEU A 75 14.51 -5.11 -19.42
C LEU A 75 15.51 -4.95 -20.57
N SER A 76 16.61 -4.24 -20.34
CA SER A 76 17.64 -3.99 -21.37
C SER A 76 18.46 -5.24 -21.75
N ALA A 77 18.70 -6.16 -20.82
CA ALA A 77 19.38 -7.43 -21.10
C ALA A 77 18.53 -8.44 -21.88
N SER A 78 17.21 -8.26 -21.94
CA SER A 78 16.29 -9.21 -22.56
C SER A 78 15.95 -8.82 -24.00
N ALA A 79 16.77 -9.26 -24.97
CA ALA A 79 16.50 -9.00 -26.39
C ALA A 79 15.18 -9.61 -26.93
N ASN A 80 14.45 -10.40 -26.12
CA ASN A 80 13.20 -11.08 -26.51
C ASN A 80 12.20 -11.30 -25.35
N TYR A 81 12.32 -10.62 -24.21
CA TYR A 81 11.43 -10.78 -23.02
C TYR A 81 11.13 -12.25 -22.59
N THR A 82 11.87 -13.25 -23.09
CA THR A 82 11.58 -14.69 -22.93
C THR A 82 11.85 -15.18 -21.52
N GLN A 83 12.64 -14.43 -20.74
CA GLN A 83 12.96 -14.72 -19.34
C GLN A 83 11.94 -14.12 -18.36
N ILE A 84 11.01 -13.28 -18.82
CA ILE A 84 10.11 -12.54 -17.93
C ILE A 84 8.81 -13.30 -17.69
N ASN A 85 8.94 -14.43 -17.01
CA ASN A 85 7.81 -15.25 -16.54
C ASN A 85 7.52 -15.07 -15.04
N SER A 86 8.15 -14.10 -14.37
CA SER A 86 7.92 -13.83 -12.95
C SER A 86 6.82 -12.78 -12.77
N ALA A 87 5.79 -13.15 -12.03
CA ALA A 87 4.73 -12.22 -11.65
C ALA A 87 5.23 -11.10 -10.75
N GLY A 88 6.20 -11.37 -9.86
CA GLY A 88 6.81 -10.35 -9.00
C GLY A 88 7.55 -9.27 -9.80
N PHE A 89 8.27 -9.66 -10.84
CA PHE A 89 8.93 -8.72 -11.74
C PHE A 89 7.91 -7.90 -12.55
N ALA A 90 6.91 -8.56 -13.15
CA ALA A 90 5.85 -7.87 -13.89
C ALA A 90 5.08 -6.87 -13.02
N ARG A 91 4.81 -7.22 -11.76
CA ARG A 91 4.21 -6.29 -10.79
C ARG A 91 5.11 -5.09 -10.52
N SER A 92 6.43 -5.29 -10.44
CA SER A 92 7.38 -4.18 -10.25
C SER A 92 7.41 -3.23 -11.45
N VAL A 93 7.30 -3.76 -12.68
CA VAL A 93 7.13 -2.93 -13.89
C VAL A 93 5.83 -2.11 -13.83
N LEU A 94 4.73 -2.74 -13.42
CA LEU A 94 3.44 -2.05 -13.24
C LEU A 94 3.53 -0.95 -12.17
N MET A 95 4.18 -1.24 -11.05
CA MET A 95 4.41 -0.26 -9.98
C MET A 95 5.26 0.92 -10.45
N LEU A 96 6.33 0.68 -11.21
CA LEU A 96 7.14 1.75 -11.81
C LEU A 96 6.32 2.61 -12.77
N TYR A 97 5.46 2.02 -13.60
CA TYR A 97 4.52 2.80 -14.41
C TYR A 97 3.61 3.66 -13.54
N ARG A 98 3.03 3.11 -12.47
CA ARG A 98 2.12 3.87 -11.59
C ARG A 98 2.80 5.05 -10.87
N VAL A 99 4.11 4.95 -10.63
CA VAL A 99 4.90 6.01 -9.96
C VAL A 99 5.52 7.00 -10.94
N LEU A 100 5.85 6.59 -12.16
CA LEU A 100 6.60 7.41 -13.11
C LEU A 100 5.79 7.87 -14.33
N GLU A 101 4.66 7.22 -14.59
CA GLU A 101 3.83 7.34 -15.81
C GLU A 101 4.57 7.16 -17.14
N ASP A 102 5.79 6.61 -17.11
CA ASP A 102 6.63 6.40 -18.29
C ASP A 102 6.07 5.29 -19.20
N ASP A 103 5.78 5.66 -20.45
CA ASP A 103 5.30 4.81 -21.54
C ASP A 103 6.12 3.53 -21.70
N LYS A 104 7.43 3.58 -21.45
CA LYS A 104 8.32 2.42 -21.60
C LYS A 104 7.88 1.24 -20.75
N TYR A 105 7.32 1.48 -19.56
CA TYR A 105 6.83 0.42 -18.68
C TYR A 105 5.40 0.00 -19.07
N TYR A 106 4.53 0.97 -19.38
CA TYR A 106 3.14 0.70 -19.77
C TYR A 106 3.05 -0.23 -20.98
N ASN A 107 3.86 0.05 -22.00
CA ASN A 107 3.85 -0.69 -23.27
C ASN A 107 4.23 -2.16 -23.12
N LEU A 108 4.86 -2.55 -22.00
CA LEU A 108 5.23 -3.94 -21.70
C LEU A 108 4.12 -4.72 -20.99
N LEU A 109 3.19 -4.03 -20.31
CA LEU A 109 2.16 -4.65 -19.48
C LEU A 109 1.24 -5.61 -20.25
N PRO A 110 0.83 -5.33 -21.51
CA PRO A 110 0.02 -6.28 -22.28
C PRO A 110 0.73 -7.61 -22.56
N GLU A 111 2.05 -7.59 -22.79
CA GLU A 111 2.82 -8.81 -23.01
C GLU A 111 2.98 -9.61 -21.70
N PHE A 112 3.25 -8.94 -20.58
CA PHE A 112 3.25 -9.57 -19.26
C PHE A 112 1.90 -10.20 -18.94
N ASP A 113 0.83 -9.46 -19.19
CA ASP A 113 -0.53 -9.94 -18.98
C ASP A 113 -0.81 -11.22 -19.77
N LYS A 114 -0.48 -11.23 -21.06
CA LYS A 114 -0.63 -12.41 -21.92
C LYS A 114 0.13 -13.63 -21.38
N LYS A 115 1.40 -13.46 -21.00
CA LYS A 115 2.24 -14.55 -20.48
C LYS A 115 1.75 -15.06 -19.13
N LEU A 116 1.42 -14.15 -18.22
CA LEU A 116 0.94 -14.50 -16.88
C LEU A 116 -0.43 -15.16 -16.94
N LYS A 117 -1.34 -14.75 -17.83
CA LYS A 117 -2.61 -15.47 -18.04
C LYS A 117 -2.41 -16.91 -18.54
N ALA A 118 -1.42 -17.15 -19.40
CA ALA A 118 -1.11 -18.49 -19.88
C ALA A 118 -0.50 -19.39 -18.79
N ARG A 119 0.37 -18.82 -17.95
CA ARG A 119 1.07 -19.55 -16.86
C ARG A 119 0.22 -19.70 -15.60
N TYR A 120 -0.56 -18.69 -15.28
CA TYR A 120 -1.39 -18.54 -14.09
C TYR A 120 -2.85 -18.26 -14.47
N PRO A 121 -3.54 -19.17 -15.20
CA PRO A 121 -4.93 -18.95 -15.54
C PRO A 121 -5.76 -18.83 -14.26
N LEU A 122 -6.62 -17.80 -14.18
CA LEU A 122 -7.35 -17.47 -12.95
C LEU A 122 -8.11 -18.68 -12.38
N ASN A 123 -8.71 -19.51 -13.22
CA ASN A 123 -9.49 -20.70 -12.80
C ASN A 123 -8.64 -21.87 -12.25
N VAL A 124 -7.33 -21.89 -12.50
CA VAL A 124 -6.42 -22.97 -12.03
C VAL A 124 -5.32 -22.46 -11.10
N LEU A 125 -5.30 -21.15 -10.82
CA LEU A 125 -4.37 -20.53 -9.90
C LEU A 125 -4.57 -21.12 -8.50
N LYS A 126 -3.54 -21.78 -7.97
CA LYS A 126 -3.57 -22.48 -6.68
C LYS A 126 -2.31 -22.16 -5.87
N PRO A 127 -2.42 -21.89 -4.56
CA PRO A 127 -1.25 -21.74 -3.71
C PRO A 127 -0.50 -23.07 -3.63
N GLY A 128 0.82 -23.01 -3.43
CA GLY A 128 1.68 -24.19 -3.30
C GLY A 128 2.12 -24.85 -4.61
N THR A 129 1.55 -24.49 -5.76
CA THR A 129 1.97 -25.03 -7.06
C THR A 129 3.04 -24.19 -7.74
N ASP A 130 3.18 -22.91 -7.34
CA ASP A 130 4.21 -22.00 -7.81
C ASP A 130 4.60 -21.00 -6.69
N THR A 131 5.89 -20.73 -6.57
CA THR A 131 6.48 -19.73 -5.66
C THR A 131 6.07 -18.28 -5.93
N ASN A 132 5.45 -17.98 -7.08
CA ASN A 132 5.01 -16.64 -7.48
C ASN A 132 3.48 -16.45 -7.42
N TYR A 133 2.74 -17.41 -6.86
CA TYR A 133 1.27 -17.39 -6.81
C TYR A 133 0.70 -16.05 -6.29
N GLU A 134 1.18 -15.59 -5.15
CA GLU A 134 0.71 -14.36 -4.51
C GLU A 134 0.97 -13.15 -5.41
N PHE A 135 2.16 -13.04 -6.00
CA PHE A 135 2.49 -11.96 -6.91
C PHE A 135 1.65 -11.98 -8.18
N ALA A 136 1.26 -13.17 -8.67
CA ALA A 136 0.35 -13.30 -9.80
C ALA A 136 -1.03 -12.75 -9.45
N VAL A 137 -1.56 -13.04 -8.25
CA VAL A 137 -2.82 -12.46 -7.77
C VAL A 137 -2.71 -10.93 -7.71
N LEU A 138 -1.65 -10.39 -7.11
CA LEU A 138 -1.47 -8.93 -7.01
C LEU A 138 -1.35 -8.27 -8.38
N PHE A 139 -0.50 -8.77 -9.27
CA PHE A 139 -0.37 -8.23 -10.62
C PHE A 139 -1.72 -8.22 -11.33
N ASN A 140 -2.47 -9.33 -11.27
CA ASN A 140 -3.77 -9.43 -11.90
C ASN A 140 -4.76 -8.38 -11.36
N ALA A 141 -4.76 -8.14 -10.04
CA ALA A 141 -5.66 -7.18 -9.41
C ALA A 141 -5.27 -5.73 -9.69
N GLU A 142 -3.98 -5.40 -9.57
CA GLU A 142 -3.46 -4.05 -9.86
C GLU A 142 -3.60 -3.71 -11.35
N TYR A 143 -3.34 -4.67 -12.25
CA TYR A 143 -3.51 -4.47 -13.68
C TYR A 143 -5.00 -4.34 -14.05
N ALA A 144 -5.89 -5.15 -13.46
CA ALA A 144 -7.33 -5.00 -13.64
C ALA A 144 -7.81 -3.60 -13.23
N LYS A 145 -7.29 -3.07 -12.12
CA LYS A 145 -7.59 -1.69 -11.67
C LYS A 145 -7.07 -0.65 -12.68
N LEU A 146 -5.85 -0.85 -13.19
CA LEU A 146 -5.25 0.07 -14.17
C LEU A 146 -6.07 0.16 -15.48
N ILE A 147 -6.64 -0.96 -15.93
CA ILE A 147 -7.42 -1.01 -17.18
C ILE A 147 -8.94 -1.01 -16.96
N HIS A 148 -9.40 -0.72 -15.74
CA HIS A 148 -10.81 -0.69 -15.33
C HIS A 148 -11.60 -1.99 -15.59
N ASP A 149 -10.93 -3.14 -15.56
CA ASP A 149 -11.55 -4.46 -15.77
C ASP A 149 -12.15 -5.01 -14.47
N SER A 150 -13.34 -4.51 -14.14
CA SER A 150 -14.11 -4.93 -12.96
C SER A 150 -14.50 -6.43 -12.99
N SER A 151 -14.65 -7.00 -14.18
CA SER A 151 -14.99 -8.42 -14.36
C SER A 151 -13.83 -9.32 -13.97
N ARG A 152 -12.61 -8.97 -14.41
CA ARG A 152 -11.39 -9.65 -14.00
C ARG A 152 -11.16 -9.56 -12.48
N LEU A 153 -11.38 -8.39 -11.88
CA LEU A 153 -11.27 -8.22 -10.44
C LEU A 153 -12.26 -9.15 -9.69
N SER A 154 -13.50 -9.22 -10.18
CA SER A 154 -14.53 -10.13 -9.65
C SER A 154 -14.16 -11.60 -9.83
N GLY A 155 -13.51 -11.95 -10.95
CA GLY A 155 -12.98 -13.28 -11.22
C GLY A 155 -11.89 -13.70 -10.23
N ILE A 156 -10.95 -12.79 -9.91
CA ILE A 156 -9.89 -13.02 -8.90
C ILE A 156 -10.52 -13.29 -7.53
N VAL A 157 -11.48 -12.45 -7.11
CA VAL A 157 -12.21 -12.65 -5.86
C VAL A 157 -12.89 -14.01 -5.81
N SER A 158 -13.60 -14.37 -6.88
CA SER A 158 -14.32 -15.64 -6.96
C SER A 158 -13.37 -16.83 -6.86
N GLN A 159 -12.20 -16.73 -7.50
CA GLN A 159 -11.16 -17.73 -7.39
C GLN A 159 -10.61 -17.85 -5.97
N LEU A 160 -10.29 -16.73 -5.31
CA LEU A 160 -9.78 -16.76 -3.93
C LEU A 160 -10.78 -17.43 -2.98
N VAL A 161 -12.08 -17.19 -3.15
CA VAL A 161 -13.14 -17.87 -2.38
C VAL A 161 -13.24 -19.36 -2.73
N ALA A 162 -13.05 -19.75 -3.99
CA ALA A 162 -13.07 -21.14 -4.42
C ALA A 162 -11.87 -21.95 -3.88
N ILE A 163 -10.67 -21.35 -3.90
CA ILE A 163 -9.45 -21.93 -3.33
C ILE A 163 -9.64 -22.25 -1.86
N GLU A 164 -10.30 -21.37 -1.10
CA GLU A 164 -10.56 -21.60 0.32
C GLU A 164 -11.27 -22.93 0.57
N LYS A 165 -12.36 -23.19 -0.17
CA LYS A 165 -13.14 -24.42 -0.05
C LYS A 165 -12.29 -25.65 -0.35
N GLN A 166 -11.39 -25.54 -1.34
CA GLN A 166 -10.44 -26.60 -1.67
C GLN A 166 -9.41 -26.81 -0.55
N LEU A 167 -8.85 -25.75 0.02
CA LEU A 167 -7.86 -25.86 1.10
C LEU A 167 -8.45 -26.47 2.38
N GLN A 168 -9.73 -26.20 2.65
CA GLN A 168 -10.49 -26.83 3.75
C GLN A 168 -10.76 -28.31 3.48
N SER A 169 -11.15 -28.68 2.26
CA SER A 169 -11.50 -30.08 1.92
C SER A 169 -10.28 -30.98 1.71
N THR A 170 -9.16 -30.43 1.23
CA THR A 170 -7.94 -31.20 0.90
C THR A 170 -7.07 -31.51 2.11
N ASN A 171 -7.46 -31.12 3.33
CA ASN A 171 -6.63 -31.29 4.51
C ASN A 171 -5.21 -30.74 4.25
N SER A 172 -5.07 -29.62 3.55
CA SER A 172 -3.76 -29.15 3.05
C SER A 172 -2.76 -28.97 4.19
N HIS A 173 -1.94 -30.00 4.43
CA HIS A 173 -1.06 -30.16 5.59
C HIS A 173 0.23 -29.32 5.46
N LEU A 174 0.27 -28.35 4.57
CA LEU A 174 1.43 -27.53 4.27
C LEU A 174 1.17 -26.10 4.72
N ILE A 175 1.79 -25.71 5.84
CA ILE A 175 1.68 -24.36 6.38
C ILE A 175 2.21 -23.32 5.38
N PHE A 176 3.13 -23.72 4.50
CA PHE A 176 3.58 -22.90 3.37
C PHE A 176 2.44 -22.46 2.44
N VAL A 177 1.53 -23.38 2.08
CA VAL A 177 0.39 -23.10 1.19
C VAL A 177 -0.59 -22.14 1.85
N GLN A 178 -0.84 -22.33 3.14
CA GLN A 178 -1.66 -21.42 3.95
C GLN A 178 -1.02 -20.04 4.05
N GLY A 179 0.31 -19.96 4.18
CA GLY A 179 1.07 -18.71 4.16
C GLY A 179 0.91 -17.94 2.85
N GLN A 180 1.15 -18.59 1.70
CA GLN A 180 0.97 -17.96 0.38
C GLN A 180 -0.47 -17.48 0.16
N TYR A 181 -1.45 -18.28 0.58
CA TYR A 181 -2.86 -17.90 0.47
C TYR A 181 -3.20 -16.72 1.37
N ALA A 182 -2.68 -16.68 2.60
CA ALA A 182 -2.87 -15.55 3.52
C ALA A 182 -2.26 -14.25 2.97
N VAL A 183 -1.07 -14.31 2.37
CA VAL A 183 -0.42 -13.17 1.69
C VAL A 183 -1.32 -12.64 0.56
N ALA A 184 -1.80 -13.53 -0.32
CA ALA A 184 -2.67 -13.14 -1.42
C ALA A 184 -4.00 -12.52 -0.94
N LEU A 185 -4.59 -13.05 0.14
CA LEU A 185 -5.81 -12.51 0.74
C LEU A 185 -5.60 -11.11 1.32
N VAL A 186 -4.54 -10.92 2.12
CA VAL A 186 -4.30 -9.64 2.80
C VAL A 186 -3.89 -8.53 1.83
N ASP A 187 -3.14 -8.89 0.77
CA ASP A 187 -2.76 -7.93 -0.27
C ASP A 187 -3.98 -7.56 -1.14
N MET A 188 -4.86 -8.53 -1.42
CA MET A 188 -6.12 -8.24 -2.11
C MET A 188 -7.03 -7.33 -1.28
N LEU A 189 -7.07 -7.50 0.05
CA LEU A 189 -7.81 -6.61 0.95
C LEU A 189 -7.31 -5.17 0.84
N GLU A 190 -5.99 -4.93 0.79
CA GLU A 190 -5.45 -3.58 0.62
C GLU A 190 -5.75 -2.96 -0.75
N ILE A 191 -5.85 -3.77 -1.81
CA ILE A 191 -6.15 -3.29 -3.17
C ILE A 191 -7.64 -2.94 -3.33
N LEU A 192 -8.54 -3.70 -2.71
CA LEU A 192 -9.98 -3.53 -2.85
C LEU A 192 -10.46 -2.24 -2.15
N PRO A 193 -11.35 -1.47 -2.79
CA PRO A 193 -12.04 -0.37 -2.12
C PRO A 193 -12.72 -0.82 -0.83
N ASP A 194 -12.74 0.03 0.19
CA ASP A 194 -13.32 -0.27 1.51
C ASP A 194 -14.75 -0.81 1.43
N GLU A 195 -15.58 -0.23 0.55
CA GLU A 195 -16.99 -0.60 0.37
C GLU A 195 -17.19 -1.77 -0.61
N HIS A 196 -16.11 -2.38 -1.11
CA HIS A 196 -16.22 -3.46 -2.09
C HIS A 196 -16.84 -4.72 -1.43
N PRO A 197 -17.91 -5.31 -2.00
CA PRO A 197 -18.70 -6.37 -1.35
C PRO A 197 -17.90 -7.65 -1.07
N ALA A 198 -16.76 -7.84 -1.75
CA ALA A 198 -15.87 -8.96 -1.53
C ALA A 198 -14.99 -8.83 -0.28
N ARG A 199 -14.74 -7.63 0.25
CA ARG A 199 -13.80 -7.42 1.35
C ARG A 199 -14.16 -8.27 2.57
N ALA A 200 -15.43 -8.22 3.00
CA ALA A 200 -15.91 -9.02 4.11
C ALA A 200 -15.66 -10.53 3.92
N LYS A 201 -15.83 -11.04 2.69
CA LYS A 201 -15.60 -12.46 2.37
C LYS A 201 -14.11 -12.81 2.46
N LEU A 202 -13.23 -11.98 1.91
CA LEU A 202 -11.78 -12.20 1.95
C LEU A 202 -11.21 -12.05 3.37
N ALA A 203 -11.67 -11.06 4.14
CA ALA A 203 -11.30 -10.88 5.54
C ALA A 203 -11.73 -12.09 6.38
N ALA A 204 -12.94 -12.61 6.17
CA ALA A 204 -13.39 -13.82 6.84
C ALA A 204 -12.55 -15.05 6.46
N ALA A 205 -12.14 -15.18 5.20
CA ALA A 205 -11.23 -16.24 4.76
C ALA A 205 -9.86 -16.12 5.44
N LEU A 206 -9.29 -14.91 5.51
CA LEU A 206 -8.02 -14.65 6.18
C LEU A 206 -8.07 -15.02 7.67
N ASN A 207 -9.15 -14.64 8.37
CA ASN A 207 -9.39 -15.01 9.78
C ASN A 207 -9.45 -16.53 9.97
N ARG A 208 -10.10 -17.26 9.05
CA ARG A 208 -10.15 -18.73 9.11
C ARG A 208 -8.78 -19.36 8.89
N VAL A 209 -7.98 -18.85 7.96
CA VAL A 209 -6.60 -19.32 7.74
C VAL A 209 -5.77 -19.13 9.01
N ILE A 210 -5.80 -17.93 9.61
CA ILE A 210 -5.05 -17.62 10.84
C ILE A 210 -5.51 -18.51 12.01
N THR A 211 -6.82 -18.71 12.15
CA THR A 211 -7.39 -19.61 13.16
C THR A 211 -6.93 -21.04 12.96
N ALA A 212 -6.88 -21.52 11.71
CA ALA A 212 -6.49 -22.89 11.37
C ALA A 212 -5.01 -23.17 11.62
N VAL A 213 -4.11 -22.20 11.41
CA VAL A 213 -2.66 -22.39 11.64
C VAL A 213 -2.24 -22.18 13.10
N LYS A 214 -3.04 -21.47 13.90
CA LYS A 214 -2.72 -21.10 15.29
C LYS A 214 -2.39 -22.30 16.20
N PRO A 215 -3.13 -23.43 16.20
CA PRO A 215 -2.81 -24.60 17.03
C PRO A 215 -1.48 -25.28 16.67
N TYR A 216 -0.92 -24.96 15.50
CA TYR A 216 0.32 -25.56 15.00
C TYR A 216 1.53 -24.64 15.15
N GLN A 217 1.34 -23.48 15.78
CA GLN A 217 2.43 -22.60 16.17
C GLN A 217 3.22 -23.25 17.32
N HIS A 218 4.54 -23.35 17.17
CA HIS A 218 5.38 -23.99 18.18
C HIS A 218 5.48 -23.14 19.45
N GLY A 219 5.28 -23.78 20.62
CA GLY A 219 5.17 -23.09 21.91
C GLY A 219 6.41 -22.29 22.34
N GLU A 220 7.63 -22.76 22.08
CA GLU A 220 8.85 -22.01 22.48
C GLU A 220 9.19 -20.91 21.46
N THR A 221 9.45 -21.33 20.22
CA THR A 221 9.91 -20.44 19.13
C THR A 221 8.80 -19.57 18.52
N GLY A 222 7.53 -19.92 18.64
CA GLY A 222 6.46 -19.26 17.89
C GLY A 222 6.50 -19.50 16.38
N LEU A 223 7.43 -20.33 15.89
CA LEU A 223 7.55 -20.64 14.46
C LEU A 223 6.55 -21.71 14.04
N TRP A 224 6.25 -21.75 12.75
CA TRP A 224 5.44 -22.79 12.15
C TRP A 224 6.30 -23.84 11.45
N ASN A 225 5.92 -25.11 11.64
CA ASN A 225 6.58 -26.22 10.96
C ASN A 225 6.28 -26.23 9.46
N SER A 226 7.21 -26.71 8.65
CA SER A 226 7.02 -26.84 7.20
C SER A 226 5.88 -27.80 6.82
N LYS A 227 5.60 -28.78 7.69
CA LYS A 227 4.54 -29.78 7.55
C LYS A 227 3.73 -29.93 8.84
N LEU A 228 2.40 -30.07 8.69
CA LEU A 228 1.48 -30.28 9.80
C LEU A 228 1.77 -31.57 10.59
N SER A 229 2.16 -32.64 9.90
CA SER A 229 2.50 -33.92 10.52
C SER A 229 3.68 -33.78 11.48
N LYS A 230 4.66 -32.93 11.16
CA LYS A 230 5.80 -32.63 12.04
C LYS A 230 5.41 -31.73 13.21
N ALA A 231 4.48 -30.79 13.01
CA ALA A 231 3.90 -30.02 14.10
C ALA A 231 3.20 -30.91 15.14
N LYS A 232 2.39 -31.87 14.68
CA LYS A 232 1.70 -32.83 15.55
C LYS A 232 2.65 -33.76 16.33
N GLN A 233 3.88 -33.94 15.85
CA GLN A 233 4.92 -34.76 16.48
C GLN A 233 5.83 -33.96 17.43
N GLY A 234 5.56 -32.66 17.66
CA GLY A 234 6.44 -31.80 18.48
C GLY A 234 7.82 -31.54 17.86
N GLY A 235 7.99 -31.80 16.56
CA GLY A 235 9.26 -31.63 15.87
C GLY A 235 9.63 -30.16 15.63
N LYS A 236 10.94 -29.88 15.57
CA LYS A 236 11.52 -28.55 15.27
C LYS A 236 11.92 -28.41 13.78
N ASN A 237 11.05 -28.82 12.85
CA ASN A 237 11.28 -28.66 11.40
C ASN A 237 10.56 -27.41 10.89
N PHE A 238 11.05 -26.25 11.32
CA PHE A 238 10.43 -24.97 11.02
C PHE A 238 10.58 -24.60 9.55
N GLY A 239 9.51 -24.01 8.99
CA GLY A 239 9.53 -23.41 7.67
C GLY A 239 9.67 -21.89 7.80
N PRO A 240 10.87 -21.30 7.62
CA PRO A 240 11.08 -19.87 7.85
C PRO A 240 10.28 -19.00 6.89
N ALA A 241 10.22 -19.38 5.61
CA ALA A 241 9.39 -18.74 4.59
C ALA A 241 7.91 -18.72 4.98
N ALA A 242 7.38 -19.90 5.38
CA ALA A 242 5.99 -20.04 5.78
C ALA A 242 5.66 -19.20 7.01
N SER A 243 6.57 -19.19 7.99
CA SER A 243 6.43 -18.37 9.19
C SER A 243 6.46 -16.87 8.86
N ALA A 244 7.35 -16.44 7.96
CA ALA A 244 7.44 -15.04 7.53
C ALA A 244 6.17 -14.58 6.80
N MET A 245 5.63 -15.40 5.90
CA MET A 245 4.36 -15.12 5.22
C MET A 245 3.19 -14.99 6.19
N LEU A 246 3.13 -15.85 7.21
CA LEU A 246 2.10 -15.75 8.25
C LEU A 246 2.29 -14.53 9.14
N VAL A 247 3.53 -14.18 9.51
CA VAL A 247 3.83 -12.95 10.26
C VAL A 247 3.38 -11.73 9.45
N TYR A 248 3.78 -11.64 8.18
CA TYR A 248 3.37 -10.58 7.26
C TYR A 248 1.85 -10.47 7.20
N ALA A 249 1.15 -11.58 6.94
CA ALA A 249 -0.31 -11.57 6.76
C ALA A 249 -1.06 -11.21 8.06
N ILE A 250 -0.61 -11.70 9.22
CA ILE A 250 -1.20 -11.34 10.51
C ILE A 250 -0.95 -9.87 10.82
N ALA A 251 0.29 -9.39 10.72
CA ALA A 251 0.64 -8.01 11.06
C ALA A 251 -0.07 -7.02 10.13
N LYS A 252 -0.06 -7.26 8.82
CA LYS A 252 -0.80 -6.46 7.85
C LYS A 252 -2.30 -6.51 8.08
N GLY A 253 -2.87 -7.70 8.35
CA GLY A 253 -4.29 -7.84 8.67
C GLY A 253 -4.70 -7.06 9.92
N VAL A 254 -3.84 -7.01 10.94
CA VAL A 254 -4.04 -6.19 12.15
C VAL A 254 -3.99 -4.70 11.80
N ARG A 255 -3.00 -4.26 11.02
CA ARG A 255 -2.88 -2.87 10.54
C ARG A 255 -4.11 -2.42 9.76
N LEU A 256 -4.61 -3.25 8.85
CA LEU A 256 -5.80 -2.97 8.05
C LEU A 256 -7.11 -3.07 8.84
N GLY A 257 -7.06 -3.57 10.08
CA GLY A 257 -8.24 -3.77 10.94
C GLY A 257 -9.07 -5.01 10.59
N ASP A 258 -8.60 -5.85 9.67
CA ASP A 258 -9.26 -7.09 9.24
C ASP A 258 -8.98 -8.28 10.19
N ILE A 259 -7.93 -8.20 11.01
CA ILE A 259 -7.53 -9.19 12.02
C ILE A 259 -7.49 -8.57 13.41
N ASP A 260 -8.00 -9.30 14.41
CA ASP A 260 -7.97 -8.86 15.80
C ASP A 260 -6.52 -8.70 16.32
N ASN A 261 -6.25 -7.56 16.95
CA ASN A 261 -4.93 -7.17 17.44
C ASN A 261 -4.32 -8.16 18.45
N THR A 262 -5.12 -8.99 19.12
CA THR A 262 -4.61 -10.05 20.01
C THR A 262 -3.70 -11.06 19.29
N ASN A 263 -3.85 -11.21 17.97
CA ASN A 263 -3.00 -12.07 17.14
C ASN A 263 -1.61 -11.46 16.88
N LEU A 264 -1.41 -10.16 17.11
CA LEU A 264 -0.11 -9.52 16.91
C LEU A 264 0.95 -10.07 17.88
N SER A 265 0.56 -10.53 19.07
CA SER A 265 1.45 -11.22 20.00
C SER A 265 2.06 -12.50 19.41
N ALA A 266 1.25 -13.28 18.69
CA ALA A 266 1.69 -14.50 18.01
C ALA A 266 2.65 -14.18 16.86
N ALA A 267 2.37 -13.13 16.08
CA ALA A 267 3.23 -12.69 14.98
C ALA A 267 4.58 -12.17 15.50
N ASN A 268 4.58 -11.33 16.54
CA ASN A 268 5.81 -10.82 17.17
C ASN A 268 6.70 -11.95 17.70
N LYS A 269 6.11 -12.95 18.37
CA LYS A 269 6.87 -14.10 18.87
C LYS A 269 7.55 -14.87 17.74
N ALA A 270 6.82 -15.16 16.66
CA ALA A 270 7.37 -15.81 15.49
C ALA A 270 8.47 -14.98 14.84
N TYR A 271 8.24 -13.68 14.68
CA TYR A 271 9.20 -12.73 14.10
C TYR A 271 10.51 -12.66 14.89
N ASN A 272 10.43 -12.55 16.22
CA ASN A 272 11.62 -12.54 17.08
C ASN A 272 12.47 -13.81 16.94
N SER A 273 11.83 -14.97 16.75
CA SER A 273 12.55 -16.22 16.48
C SER A 273 13.08 -16.30 15.05
N LEU A 274 12.38 -15.73 14.05
CA LEU A 274 12.90 -15.62 12.69
C LEU A 274 14.18 -14.79 12.67
N ARG A 275 14.14 -13.62 13.32
CA ARG A 275 15.28 -12.73 13.49
C ARG A 275 16.49 -13.48 14.06
N LYS A 276 16.33 -14.01 15.27
CA LYS A 276 17.42 -14.65 16.03
C LYS A 276 18.06 -15.84 15.31
N ASN A 277 17.26 -16.64 14.60
CA ASN A 277 17.74 -17.94 14.10
C ASN A 277 18.06 -17.95 12.59
N TYR A 278 17.52 -17.02 11.81
CA TYR A 278 17.65 -17.04 10.34
C TYR A 278 18.19 -15.75 9.75
N ILE A 279 17.85 -14.59 10.34
CA ILE A 279 18.29 -13.29 9.82
C ILE A 279 19.71 -12.98 10.30
N ASP A 280 19.97 -13.15 11.60
CA ASP A 280 21.29 -12.88 12.19
C ASP A 280 22.35 -13.94 11.79
N THR A 281 21.91 -15.10 11.31
CA THR A 281 22.76 -16.21 10.86
C THR A 281 23.10 -16.16 9.37
N GLY A 282 22.57 -15.20 8.61
CA GLY A 282 22.93 -14.97 7.19
C GLY A 282 22.24 -15.88 6.18
N ILE A 283 21.10 -16.52 6.52
CA ILE A 283 20.38 -17.41 5.59
C ILE A 283 19.61 -16.56 4.56
N SER A 284 20.08 -16.55 3.31
CA SER A 284 19.73 -15.58 2.25
C SER A 284 18.39 -15.81 1.53
N ASP A 285 17.91 -17.05 1.41
CA ASP A 285 16.87 -17.35 0.40
C ASP A 285 15.47 -16.82 0.74
N ASN A 286 15.20 -16.53 2.01
CA ASN A 286 13.90 -16.03 2.50
C ASN A 286 13.93 -14.55 2.92
N TYR A 287 15.06 -13.88 2.70
CA TYR A 287 15.31 -12.51 3.12
C TYR A 287 14.22 -11.49 2.73
N PRO A 288 13.64 -11.55 1.51
CA PRO A 288 12.62 -10.58 1.11
C PRO A 288 11.35 -10.63 1.96
N MET A 289 10.87 -11.85 2.28
CA MET A 289 9.66 -11.99 3.07
C MET A 289 9.90 -11.64 4.54
N PHE A 290 11.13 -11.77 5.04
CA PHE A 290 11.50 -11.27 6.36
C PHE A 290 11.46 -9.74 6.42
N ILE A 291 11.96 -9.04 5.39
CA ILE A 291 11.85 -7.57 5.32
C ILE A 291 10.39 -7.14 5.28
N CYS A 292 9.57 -7.80 4.45
CA CYS A 292 8.13 -7.50 4.38
C CYS A 292 7.45 -7.72 5.74
N ALA A 293 7.73 -8.84 6.39
CA ALA A 293 7.22 -9.15 7.73
C ALA A 293 7.69 -8.13 8.78
N SER A 294 8.97 -7.72 8.75
CA SER A 294 9.52 -6.68 9.63
C SER A 294 8.80 -5.36 9.45
N ALA A 295 8.64 -4.92 8.20
CA ALA A 295 7.98 -3.67 7.85
C ALA A 295 6.53 -3.65 8.35
N GLU A 296 5.80 -4.77 8.21
CA GLU A 296 4.43 -4.87 8.72
C GLU A 296 4.36 -4.99 10.24
N ILE A 297 5.30 -5.64 10.92
CA ILE A 297 5.36 -5.66 12.39
C ILE A 297 5.62 -4.24 12.92
N GLU A 298 6.56 -3.52 12.33
CA GLU A 298 6.84 -2.12 12.67
C GLU A 298 5.60 -1.26 12.46
N ARG A 299 4.91 -1.38 11.32
CA ARG A 299 3.68 -0.61 11.07
C ARG A 299 2.53 -0.99 11.99
N ALA A 300 2.33 -2.29 12.26
CA ALA A 300 1.26 -2.77 13.14
C ALA A 300 1.47 -2.40 14.61
N THR A 301 2.70 -2.05 15.00
CA THR A 301 3.03 -1.59 16.37
C THR A 301 3.01 -0.08 16.51
N ILE A 302 2.88 0.68 15.42
CA ILE A 302 2.62 2.12 15.48
C ILE A 302 1.30 2.33 16.21
N ALA A 303 1.31 3.25 17.18
CA ALA A 303 0.09 3.63 17.88
C ALA A 303 -0.93 4.14 16.85
N ALA A 304 -2.06 3.44 16.73
CA ALA A 304 -3.14 3.82 15.83
C ALA A 304 -3.90 5.03 16.40
N VAL A 305 -3.22 6.17 16.55
CA VAL A 305 -3.76 7.43 17.10
C VAL A 305 -4.90 7.97 16.27
N GLY A 306 -4.93 7.64 14.97
CA GLY A 306 -6.01 7.95 14.04
C GLY A 306 -7.17 6.96 14.08
N LYS A 307 -7.13 5.91 14.92
CA LYS A 307 -8.17 4.89 14.94
C LYS A 307 -9.52 5.53 15.27
N ARG A 308 -10.51 5.33 14.39
CA ARG A 308 -11.87 5.93 14.39
C ARG A 308 -11.95 7.33 13.80
N HIS A 309 -10.82 7.95 13.45
CA HIS A 309 -10.80 9.23 12.79
C HIS A 309 -10.78 9.07 11.26
N THR A 310 -11.41 9.99 10.56
CA THR A 310 -11.52 10.03 9.11
C THR A 310 -10.91 11.31 8.56
N VAL A 311 -10.05 11.17 7.56
CA VAL A 311 -9.50 12.24 6.73
C VAL A 311 -10.25 12.24 5.41
N LEU A 312 -10.95 13.35 5.14
CA LEU A 312 -11.73 13.55 3.94
C LEU A 312 -10.95 14.46 2.99
N LEU A 313 -10.66 13.96 1.80
CA LEU A 313 -10.06 14.74 0.72
C LEU A 313 -11.14 15.30 -0.18
N ASP A 314 -11.06 16.59 -0.47
CA ASP A 314 -11.88 17.24 -1.47
C ASP A 314 -11.56 16.70 -2.87
N SER A 315 -12.61 16.40 -3.62
CA SER A 315 -12.58 16.24 -5.07
C SER A 315 -13.79 16.94 -5.72
N TYR A 316 -14.33 17.95 -5.03
CA TYR A 316 -15.42 18.78 -5.51
C TYR A 316 -14.91 20.15 -5.97
N PHE A 317 -14.09 20.83 -5.17
CA PHE A 317 -13.46 22.08 -5.57
C PHE A 317 -12.22 21.85 -6.44
N ASN A 318 -11.44 20.80 -6.17
CA ASN A 318 -10.50 20.21 -7.14
C ASN A 318 -11.14 19.01 -7.83
N SER A 319 -11.73 19.25 -8.99
CA SER A 319 -12.53 18.26 -9.74
C SER A 319 -11.97 18.00 -11.13
N GLU A 320 -10.66 18.15 -11.27
CA GLU A 320 -9.91 17.82 -12.47
C GLU A 320 -10.14 16.37 -12.90
N THR A 321 -10.16 16.16 -14.22
CA THR A 321 -10.27 14.83 -14.81
C THR A 321 -9.27 14.65 -15.93
N ILE A 322 -8.80 13.43 -16.11
CA ILE A 322 -7.94 13.04 -17.22
C ILE A 322 -8.57 11.87 -17.97
N ARG A 323 -8.35 11.82 -19.28
CA ARG A 323 -8.60 10.61 -20.05
C ARG A 323 -7.36 9.72 -19.98
N ASP A 324 -7.46 8.61 -19.25
CA ASP A 324 -6.33 7.72 -19.05
C ASP A 324 -5.99 6.87 -20.28
N LYS A 325 -4.96 6.03 -20.17
CA LYS A 325 -4.49 5.17 -21.27
C LYS A 325 -5.44 4.05 -21.66
N SER A 326 -6.44 3.74 -20.83
CA SER A 326 -7.54 2.83 -21.19
C SER A 326 -8.63 3.55 -21.99
N GLY A 327 -8.57 4.88 -22.04
CA GLY A 327 -9.53 5.74 -22.73
C GLY A 327 -10.70 6.18 -21.85
N ILE A 328 -10.67 5.90 -20.55
CA ILE A 328 -11.71 6.26 -19.57
C ILE A 328 -11.34 7.58 -18.90
N THR A 329 -12.34 8.44 -18.70
CA THR A 329 -12.18 9.67 -17.93
C THR A 329 -12.28 9.36 -16.44
N VAL A 330 -11.26 9.74 -15.68
CA VAL A 330 -11.14 9.50 -14.24
C VAL A 330 -10.79 10.79 -13.50
N PRO A 331 -11.11 10.93 -12.20
CA PRO A 331 -10.56 11.99 -11.35
C PRO A 331 -9.02 11.97 -11.42
N TYR A 332 -8.42 13.15 -11.46
CA TYR A 332 -6.99 13.35 -11.67
C TYR A 332 -6.47 14.44 -10.75
N HIS A 333 -5.18 14.38 -10.43
CA HIS A 333 -4.45 15.37 -9.64
C HIS A 333 -4.85 15.33 -8.15
N TYR A 334 -3.86 15.14 -7.27
CA TYR A 334 -3.98 15.05 -5.81
C TYR A 334 -4.90 13.96 -5.28
N GLN A 335 -5.13 12.88 -6.04
CA GLN A 335 -6.01 11.80 -5.59
C GLN A 335 -5.28 10.82 -4.66
N TRP A 336 -6.02 10.21 -3.73
CA TRP A 336 -5.46 9.22 -2.78
C TRP A 336 -4.81 8.00 -3.46
N ASN A 337 -5.26 7.63 -4.65
CA ASN A 337 -4.79 6.44 -5.36
C ASN A 337 -3.69 6.72 -6.40
N GLU A 338 -3.37 7.99 -6.65
CA GLU A 338 -2.32 8.41 -7.58
C GLU A 338 -0.94 8.27 -6.95
N MET A 339 -0.10 7.45 -7.58
CA MET A 339 1.28 7.18 -7.13
C MET A 339 2.32 8.04 -7.85
N PHE A 340 1.93 8.69 -8.94
CA PHE A 340 2.75 9.69 -9.61
C PHE A 340 2.89 10.95 -8.73
N ASN A 341 3.90 11.77 -8.99
CA ASN A 341 4.27 12.92 -8.14
C ASN A 341 3.15 13.98 -8.01
N ASN A 342 2.13 13.90 -8.84
CA ASN A 342 0.94 14.75 -8.80
C ASN A 342 -0.12 14.25 -7.78
N GLY A 343 0.06 13.08 -7.15
CA GLY A 343 -0.94 12.42 -6.32
C GLY A 343 -0.66 12.44 -4.82
N PHE A 344 -1.63 11.96 -4.02
CA PHE A 344 -1.55 11.90 -2.56
C PHE A 344 -1.40 10.49 -1.98
N SER A 345 -1.06 9.48 -2.78
CA SER A 345 -0.96 8.10 -2.25
C SER A 345 0.02 7.92 -1.10
N LEU A 346 1.18 8.59 -1.13
CA LEU A 346 2.14 8.52 -0.02
C LEU A 346 1.61 9.21 1.24
N LEU A 347 0.97 10.38 1.08
CA LEU A 347 0.30 11.07 2.20
C LEU A 347 -0.83 10.22 2.80
N GLY A 348 -1.65 9.60 1.94
CA GLY A 348 -2.68 8.66 2.36
C GLY A 348 -2.10 7.45 3.09
N SER A 349 -0.97 6.91 2.62
CA SER A 349 -0.25 5.82 3.29
C SER A 349 0.18 6.20 4.72
N ILE A 350 0.64 7.44 4.94
CA ILE A 350 1.00 7.95 6.27
C ILE A 350 -0.24 7.98 7.18
N PHE A 351 -1.36 8.53 6.71
CA PHE A 351 -2.61 8.55 7.48
C PHE A 351 -3.09 7.13 7.83
N ASN A 352 -3.16 6.25 6.84
CA ASN A 352 -3.61 4.88 7.01
C ASN A 352 -2.69 4.08 7.94
N THR A 353 -1.38 4.30 7.88
CA THR A 353 -0.41 3.68 8.80
C THR A 353 -0.60 4.13 10.25
N ASN A 354 -1.05 5.37 10.47
CA ASN A 354 -1.40 5.89 11.80
C ASN A 354 -2.85 5.55 12.22
N GLY A 355 -3.56 4.73 11.43
CA GLY A 355 -4.89 4.21 11.75
C GLY A 355 -6.07 5.09 11.34
N PHE A 356 -5.82 6.22 10.65
CA PHE A 356 -6.89 7.03 10.06
C PHE A 356 -7.55 6.28 8.90
N LYS A 357 -8.81 6.60 8.61
CA LYS A 357 -9.46 6.24 7.35
C LYS A 357 -9.37 7.40 6.38
N THR A 358 -8.98 7.15 5.13
CA THR A 358 -9.02 8.15 4.06
C THR A 358 -10.29 8.00 3.23
N LYS A 359 -11.01 9.10 2.97
CA LYS A 359 -12.17 9.17 2.07
C LYS A 359 -12.02 10.32 1.09
N THR A 360 -12.81 10.30 0.03
CA THR A 360 -12.90 11.39 -0.96
C THR A 360 -14.31 11.96 -0.99
N LEU A 361 -14.43 13.27 -1.10
CA LEU A 361 -15.68 14.01 -1.20
C LEU A 361 -15.86 14.52 -2.64
N TYR A 362 -16.78 13.93 -3.40
CA TYR A 362 -17.05 14.31 -4.80
C TYR A 362 -18.22 15.30 -4.96
N THR A 363 -18.76 15.80 -3.86
CA THR A 363 -19.94 16.69 -3.84
C THR A 363 -19.70 17.87 -2.93
N ALA A 364 -20.47 18.95 -3.08
CA ALA A 364 -20.39 20.11 -2.19
C ALA A 364 -20.37 19.72 -0.70
N PRO A 365 -19.52 20.35 0.12
CA PRO A 365 -19.47 20.07 1.54
C PRO A 365 -20.79 20.48 2.21
N THR A 366 -21.36 19.56 2.98
CA THR A 366 -22.54 19.81 3.80
C THR A 366 -22.21 19.49 5.24
N HIS A 367 -23.01 19.98 6.18
CA HIS A 367 -22.90 19.57 7.58
C HIS A 367 -22.97 18.04 7.73
N THR A 368 -23.81 17.35 6.94
CA THR A 368 -23.93 15.87 6.99
C THR A 368 -22.67 15.16 6.51
N THR A 369 -22.04 15.64 5.43
CA THR A 369 -20.83 15.01 4.90
C THR A 369 -19.62 15.27 5.81
N LEU A 370 -19.47 16.50 6.32
CA LEU A 370 -18.35 16.88 7.18
C LEU A 370 -18.46 16.33 8.61
N LYS A 371 -19.67 16.11 9.14
CA LYS A 371 -19.87 15.54 10.49
C LYS A 371 -19.16 14.20 10.72
N ASN A 372 -18.93 13.42 9.66
CA ASN A 372 -18.26 12.13 9.74
C ASN A 372 -16.75 12.20 9.46
N ALA A 373 -16.20 13.40 9.30
CA ALA A 373 -14.79 13.66 9.07
C ALA A 373 -14.21 14.43 10.26
N ASP A 374 -12.97 14.09 10.61
CA ASP A 374 -12.18 14.79 11.64
C ASP A 374 -11.22 15.78 11.00
N VAL A 375 -10.73 15.44 9.80
CA VAL A 375 -9.90 16.31 8.97
C VAL A 375 -10.56 16.45 7.60
N TYR A 376 -10.63 17.67 7.08
CA TYR A 376 -11.05 17.96 5.71
C TYR A 376 -9.89 18.65 4.99
N ILE A 377 -9.49 18.08 3.86
CA ILE A 377 -8.41 18.59 3.02
C ILE A 377 -9.02 19.22 1.78
N ILE A 378 -8.81 20.52 1.61
CA ILE A 378 -9.02 21.21 0.33
C ILE A 378 -7.65 21.37 -0.32
N VAL A 379 -7.55 20.99 -1.58
CA VAL A 379 -6.33 21.12 -2.38
C VAL A 379 -6.69 21.80 -3.69
N ASP A 380 -5.79 22.63 -4.20
CA ASP A 380 -5.76 23.17 -5.57
C ASP A 380 -7.15 23.43 -6.21
N PRO A 381 -7.99 24.32 -5.66
CA PRO A 381 -9.31 24.58 -6.22
C PRO A 381 -9.23 25.01 -7.68
N ASP A 382 -10.08 24.41 -8.52
CA ASP A 382 -9.95 24.49 -9.98
C ASP A 382 -10.10 25.91 -10.52
N ILE A 383 -9.33 26.22 -11.57
CA ILE A 383 -9.56 27.37 -12.45
C ILE A 383 -10.10 26.94 -13.82
N PRO A 384 -10.72 27.86 -14.60
CA PRO A 384 -11.25 27.55 -15.94
C PRO A 384 -10.26 26.91 -16.94
N LYS A 385 -8.95 27.07 -16.68
CA LYS A 385 -7.87 26.47 -17.47
C LYS A 385 -7.79 24.95 -17.30
N GLU A 386 -8.05 24.44 -16.09
CA GLU A 386 -7.99 23.03 -15.73
C GLU A 386 -9.36 22.36 -15.81
N ASN A 387 -10.40 23.07 -15.35
CA ASN A 387 -11.78 22.63 -15.41
C ASN A 387 -12.66 23.74 -16.02
N PRO A 388 -13.26 23.55 -17.20
CA PRO A 388 -14.10 24.57 -17.85
C PRO A 388 -15.32 25.02 -17.02
N THR A 389 -15.74 24.22 -16.04
CA THR A 389 -16.85 24.51 -15.14
C THR A 389 -16.42 24.27 -13.68
N PRO A 390 -15.53 25.10 -13.14
CA PRO A 390 -15.00 24.90 -11.79
C PRO A 390 -16.10 25.13 -10.74
N ASN A 391 -16.09 24.32 -9.69
CA ASN A 391 -16.96 24.55 -8.54
C ASN A 391 -16.28 25.56 -7.61
N TYR A 392 -16.66 26.83 -7.69
CA TYR A 392 -16.11 27.83 -6.77
C TYR A 392 -16.70 27.70 -5.37
N ILE A 393 -15.86 27.95 -4.36
CA ILE A 393 -16.27 28.02 -2.96
C ILE A 393 -17.28 29.17 -2.79
N THR A 394 -18.50 28.84 -2.37
CA THR A 394 -19.57 29.81 -2.17
C THR A 394 -19.65 30.29 -0.71
N ASP A 395 -20.39 31.36 -0.44
CA ASP A 395 -20.62 31.84 0.93
C ASP A 395 -21.33 30.78 1.82
N ALA A 396 -22.12 29.89 1.20
CA ALA A 396 -22.75 28.77 1.87
C ALA A 396 -21.72 27.70 2.29
N ASP A 397 -20.74 27.42 1.43
CA ASP A 397 -19.63 26.52 1.74
C ASP A 397 -18.75 27.11 2.83
N VAL A 398 -18.42 28.41 2.75
CA VAL A 398 -17.69 29.14 3.78
C VAL A 398 -18.37 29.01 5.14
N THR A 399 -19.69 29.22 5.19
CA THR A 399 -20.48 29.08 6.42
C THR A 399 -20.44 27.64 6.93
N THR A 400 -20.63 26.66 6.05
CA THR A 400 -20.66 25.24 6.41
C THR A 400 -19.32 24.77 6.96
N ILE A 401 -18.23 25.04 6.25
CA ILE A 401 -16.87 24.60 6.63
C ILE A 401 -16.44 25.34 7.90
N SER A 402 -16.63 26.66 8.00
CA SER A 402 -16.21 27.42 9.17
C SER A 402 -16.97 27.04 10.44
N ASN A 403 -18.26 26.69 10.34
CA ASN A 403 -19.02 26.15 11.47
C ASN A 403 -18.52 24.77 11.89
N TRP A 404 -18.26 23.87 10.94
CA TRP A 404 -17.68 22.56 11.24
C TRP A 404 -16.30 22.67 11.92
N VAL A 405 -15.44 23.62 11.49
CA VAL A 405 -14.15 23.88 12.18
C VAL A 405 -14.37 24.38 13.61
N LYS A 406 -15.35 25.26 13.85
CA LYS A 406 -15.70 25.72 15.22
C LYS A 406 -16.21 24.59 16.11
N GLU A 407 -16.80 23.55 15.52
CA GLU A 407 -17.25 22.34 16.21
C GLU A 407 -16.11 21.33 16.50
N GLY A 408 -14.87 21.66 16.11
CA GLY A 408 -13.68 20.86 16.39
C GLY A 408 -13.07 20.16 15.18
N GLY A 409 -13.64 20.35 13.98
CA GLY A 409 -13.06 19.86 12.73
C GLY A 409 -11.72 20.52 12.41
N VAL A 410 -10.81 19.78 11.77
CA VAL A 410 -9.51 20.30 11.31
C VAL A 410 -9.52 20.52 9.81
N LEU A 411 -9.46 21.78 9.37
CA LEU A 411 -9.30 22.12 7.97
C LEU A 411 -7.81 22.20 7.60
N ALA A 412 -7.40 21.43 6.61
CA ALA A 412 -6.10 21.56 5.95
C ALA A 412 -6.30 22.06 4.53
N VAL A 413 -5.54 23.08 4.14
CA VAL A 413 -5.66 23.70 2.81
C VAL A 413 -4.32 23.74 2.13
N PHE A 414 -4.26 23.17 0.92
CA PHE A 414 -3.10 23.17 0.04
C PHE A 414 -3.43 24.03 -1.18
N GLY A 415 -2.97 25.29 -1.19
CA GLY A 415 -3.00 26.13 -2.39
C GLY A 415 -1.85 25.79 -3.34
N ASN A 416 -1.89 26.37 -4.53
CA ASN A 416 -0.83 26.25 -5.54
C ASN A 416 -0.38 27.64 -5.98
N ASP A 417 0.56 27.72 -6.92
CA ASP A 417 1.02 28.98 -7.50
C ASP A 417 -0.10 29.69 -8.27
N LYS A 418 -0.01 31.03 -8.36
CA LYS A 418 -0.91 31.84 -9.20
C LYS A 418 -0.99 31.28 -10.63
N GLY A 419 -2.21 31.07 -11.10
CA GLY A 419 -2.49 30.53 -12.43
C GLY A 419 -2.59 29.01 -12.50
N ASN A 420 -2.50 28.34 -11.35
CA ASN A 420 -2.78 26.91 -11.18
C ASN A 420 -3.81 26.61 -10.07
N ALA A 421 -4.21 27.61 -9.27
CA ALA A 421 -5.28 27.50 -8.26
C ALA A 421 -6.22 28.70 -8.32
N GLU A 422 -7.45 28.52 -7.86
CA GLU A 422 -8.42 29.58 -7.63
C GLU A 422 -8.18 30.21 -6.25
N PHE A 423 -7.87 31.51 -6.24
CA PHE A 423 -7.53 32.24 -5.00
C PHE A 423 -8.67 33.10 -4.48
N GLN A 424 -9.55 33.62 -5.33
CA GLN A 424 -10.51 34.64 -4.93
C GLN A 424 -11.55 34.06 -3.97
N HIS A 425 -12.11 32.90 -4.29
CA HIS A 425 -13.12 32.24 -3.47
C HIS A 425 -12.48 31.44 -2.33
N LEU A 426 -11.30 30.83 -2.58
CA LEU A 426 -10.51 30.23 -1.51
C LEU A 426 -10.18 31.23 -0.40
N ASN A 427 -9.75 32.44 -0.73
CA ASN A 427 -9.44 33.46 0.27
C ASN A 427 -10.67 33.93 1.05
N LYS A 428 -11.88 33.90 0.47
CA LYS A 428 -13.11 34.16 1.26
C LYS A 428 -13.29 33.16 2.41
N LEU A 429 -12.98 31.88 2.17
CA LEU A 429 -12.98 30.86 3.22
C LEU A 429 -11.88 31.14 4.25
N MET A 430 -10.66 31.37 3.79
CA MET A 430 -9.50 31.51 4.66
C MET A 430 -9.51 32.78 5.51
N ASP A 431 -10.11 33.86 5.00
CA ASP A 431 -10.29 35.12 5.72
C ASP A 431 -11.14 34.93 6.99
N THR A 432 -12.04 33.93 7.03
CA THR A 432 -12.79 33.59 8.25
C THR A 432 -11.90 33.12 9.41
N PHE A 433 -10.68 32.68 9.09
CA PHE A 433 -9.66 32.26 10.04
C PHE A 433 -8.50 33.26 10.15
N GLY A 434 -8.59 34.42 9.48
CA GLY A 434 -7.53 35.42 9.44
C GLY A 434 -6.28 34.96 8.67
N ILE A 435 -6.45 34.06 7.68
CA ILE A 435 -5.39 33.53 6.83
C ILE A 435 -5.67 33.97 5.39
N GLN A 436 -4.61 34.33 4.66
CA GLN A 436 -4.71 34.69 3.25
C GLN A 436 -3.62 33.99 2.43
N PHE A 437 -4.01 33.36 1.33
CA PHE A 437 -3.10 32.86 0.31
C PHE A 437 -2.68 34.02 -0.60
N MET A 438 -1.38 34.28 -0.64
CA MET A 438 -0.79 35.33 -1.46
C MET A 438 -0.54 34.81 -2.87
N GLU A 439 -0.86 35.60 -3.90
CA GLU A 439 -0.68 35.22 -5.31
C GLU A 439 0.78 35.36 -5.82
N GLY A 440 1.75 35.46 -4.91
CA GLY A 440 3.17 35.61 -5.25
C GLY A 440 3.85 34.25 -5.42
N GLN A 441 4.68 34.10 -6.45
CA GLN A 441 5.56 32.93 -6.57
C GLN A 441 6.82 33.11 -5.73
N TRP A 442 7.10 32.15 -4.85
CA TRP A 442 8.37 32.04 -4.14
C TRP A 442 9.33 31.14 -4.93
N LYS A 443 10.62 31.15 -4.58
CA LYS A 443 11.65 30.39 -5.33
C LYS A 443 11.22 28.93 -5.52
N LYS A 444 11.15 28.48 -6.77
CA LYS A 444 10.87 27.09 -7.11
C LYS A 444 11.92 26.18 -6.47
N VAL A 445 11.47 25.10 -5.87
CA VAL A 445 12.34 24.00 -5.46
C VAL A 445 12.66 23.20 -6.70
N GLU A 446 13.93 22.94 -6.98
CA GLU A 446 14.31 21.99 -8.03
C GLU A 446 13.86 20.59 -7.58
N GLY A 447 12.89 20.02 -8.30
CA GLY A 447 12.46 18.63 -8.10
C GLY A 447 13.57 17.66 -8.50
N VAL A 448 13.65 16.52 -7.82
CA VAL A 448 14.64 15.45 -8.06
C VAL A 448 14.27 14.62 -9.28
#